data_AF-A0A7V8NQU3-F1
#
_entry.id   AF-A0A7V8NQU3-F1
#
_cell.length_a   1.000
_cell.length_b   1.000
_cell.length_c   1.000
_cell.angle_alpha   90.00
_cell.angle_beta   90.00
_cell.angle_gamma   90.00
#
_symmetry.space_group_name_H-M   'P 1'
#
loop_
_entity.id
_entity.type
_entity.pdbx_description
1 polymer ?
#
loop_
_entity_poly.entity_id
_entity_poly.type
_entity_poly.pdbx_seq_one_letter_code
_entity_poly.pdbx_strand_id
1 'polypeptide(L)'
;MERTIATVSPSAPWAMRAEDTRGRRFPELDHPYRSAYARDRDRIIHSRAFRRLEAKTQVFTTRYSDHFRNRLTHTLEVAQIARTVAGALGLNTELAEALALVHDIGHPPFGHAGERKLDELMREHGGQFNHNLHALRIVEHFEQRYLDFPGLNLTFEVREGIIKHSRDYSEREFPHLRDYLLDLRPPLEAQLIDGVDEIAYNTADMDDAHEAELLDLDRLCGEVPLFSDIFKKVSDAHPSG
;
A
#
# COMPACT_ATOMS: atom_id res chain seq x y z
N MET A 1 35.13 5.36 4.39
CA MET A 1 34.39 6.21 3.42
C MET A 1 33.14 6.66 4.14
N GLU A 2 33.21 7.80 4.86
CA GLU A 2 32.06 8.37 5.57
C GLU A 2 31.01 8.81 4.55
N ARG A 3 29.93 8.03 4.41
CA ARG A 3 28.72 8.55 3.77
C ARG A 3 28.08 9.50 4.79
N THR A 4 28.21 10.79 4.55
CA THR A 4 27.43 11.81 5.24
C THR A 4 25.96 11.41 5.15
N ILE A 5 25.33 11.14 6.29
CA ILE A 5 23.88 10.94 6.37
C ILE A 5 23.26 12.25 5.88
N ALA A 6 22.63 12.21 4.70
CA ALA A 6 21.97 13.38 4.14
C ALA A 6 20.95 13.88 5.17
N THR A 7 21.10 15.13 5.60
CA THR A 7 20.07 15.83 6.37
C THR A 7 18.77 15.77 5.59
N VAL A 8 17.65 15.53 6.28
CA VAL A 8 16.30 15.48 5.67
C VAL A 8 16.17 16.66 4.73
N SER A 9 16.16 16.36 3.43
CA SER A 9 16.11 17.38 2.40
C SER A 9 14.79 18.13 2.55
N PRO A 10 14.77 19.47 2.38
CA PRO A 10 13.51 20.21 2.37
C PRO A 10 12.58 19.58 1.35
N SER A 11 11.30 19.44 1.72
CA SER A 11 10.26 18.88 0.88
C SER A 11 10.30 19.50 -0.52
N ALA A 12 10.27 18.67 -1.56
CA ALA A 12 10.31 19.13 -2.93
C ALA A 12 9.04 19.95 -3.25
N PRO A 13 9.08 20.88 -4.22
CA PRO A 13 7.92 21.72 -4.56
C PRO A 13 6.68 20.95 -5.02
N TRP A 14 6.86 19.71 -5.47
CA TRP A 14 5.79 18.82 -5.95
C TRP A 14 5.27 17.85 -4.88
N ALA A 15 5.82 17.88 -3.67
CA ALA A 15 5.40 17.02 -2.57
C ALA A 15 4.12 17.57 -1.91
N MET A 16 3.25 16.67 -1.46
CA MET A 16 2.04 17.09 -0.74
C MET A 16 2.39 17.59 0.66
N ARG A 17 2.08 18.85 0.96
CA ARG A 17 2.33 19.42 2.30
C ARG A 17 1.14 19.14 3.21
N ALA A 18 1.40 18.87 4.50
CA ALA A 18 0.33 18.63 5.46
C ALA A 18 -0.52 19.89 5.68
N GLU A 19 0.09 21.07 5.57
CA GLU A 19 -0.58 22.37 5.67
C GLU A 19 -1.58 22.63 4.53
N ASP A 20 -1.38 22.00 3.36
CA ASP A 20 -2.21 22.19 2.17
C ASP A 20 -3.33 21.12 2.06
N THR A 21 -3.53 20.31 3.10
CA THR A 21 -4.57 19.26 3.13
C THR A 21 -5.97 19.86 2.93
N ARG A 22 -6.81 19.15 2.17
CA ARG A 22 -8.26 19.44 2.10
C ARG A 22 -9.02 19.01 3.35
N GLY A 23 -8.34 18.41 4.31
CA GLY A 23 -8.86 18.09 5.63
C GLY A 23 -9.67 16.79 5.68
N ARG A 24 -10.49 16.68 6.72
CA ARG A 24 -11.25 15.49 7.09
C ARG A 24 -12.74 15.70 6.80
N ARG A 25 -13.53 14.61 6.68
CA ARG A 25 -14.99 14.74 6.48
C ARG A 25 -15.69 15.30 7.72
N PHE A 26 -15.28 14.81 8.90
CA PHE A 26 -15.81 15.27 10.17
C PHE A 26 -14.81 16.26 10.81
N PRO A 27 -15.27 17.45 11.25
CA PRO A 27 -14.40 18.43 11.87
C PRO A 27 -13.71 17.86 13.11
N GLU A 28 -12.40 18.06 13.19
CA GLU A 28 -11.59 17.71 14.36
C GLU A 28 -10.53 18.79 14.57
N LEU A 29 -10.16 19.02 15.83
CA LEU A 29 -9.04 19.90 16.15
C LEU A 29 -7.73 19.30 15.65
N ASP A 30 -6.83 20.18 15.21
CA ASP A 30 -5.47 19.79 14.87
C ASP A 30 -4.73 19.21 16.07
N HIS A 31 -3.73 18.37 15.78
CA HIS A 31 -2.90 17.82 16.84
C HIS A 31 -1.82 18.82 17.23
N PRO A 32 -1.49 18.96 18.52
CA PRO A 32 -0.44 19.89 18.95
C PRO A 32 0.98 19.56 18.46
N TYR A 33 1.23 18.33 18.01
CA TYR A 33 2.59 17.85 17.66
C TYR A 33 2.65 16.75 16.59
N ARG A 34 1.52 16.32 16.03
CA ARG A 34 1.48 15.35 14.93
C ARG A 34 0.88 16.02 13.71
N SER A 35 1.48 15.79 12.55
CA SER A 35 0.86 16.21 11.29
C SER A 35 -0.47 15.47 11.06
N ALA A 36 -1.25 15.95 10.09
CA ALA A 36 -2.49 15.29 9.69
C ALA A 36 -2.23 13.85 9.19
N TYR A 37 -1.14 13.62 8.45
CA TYR A 37 -0.79 12.31 7.89
C TYR A 37 -0.16 11.37 8.94
N ALA A 38 0.62 11.88 9.89
CA ALA A 38 1.07 11.10 11.04
C ALA A 38 -0.11 10.59 11.87
N ARG A 39 -1.15 11.42 12.05
CA ARG A 39 -2.40 10.99 12.69
C ARG A 39 -3.09 9.89 11.89
N ASP A 40 -3.16 10.01 10.57
CA ASP A 40 -3.81 9.01 9.73
C ASP A 40 -3.10 7.67 9.81
N ARG A 41 -1.76 7.67 9.69
CA ARG A 41 -0.93 6.49 9.90
C ARG A 41 -1.27 5.79 11.21
N ASP A 42 -1.29 6.55 12.32
CA ASP A 42 -1.56 5.98 13.63
C ASP A 42 -2.98 5.39 13.71
N ARG A 43 -3.98 6.04 13.09
CA ARG A 43 -5.36 5.51 13.01
C ARG A 43 -5.44 4.20 12.24
N ILE A 44 -4.73 4.11 11.12
CA ILE A 44 -4.68 2.92 10.26
C ILE A 44 -4.07 1.76 11.06
N ILE A 45 -2.90 1.94 11.67
CA ILE A 45 -2.21 0.91 12.45
C ILE A 45 -3.10 0.36 13.59
N HIS A 46 -3.86 1.24 14.26
CA HIS A 46 -4.71 0.83 15.39
C HIS A 46 -6.09 0.30 14.96
N SER A 47 -6.42 0.29 13.67
CA SER A 47 -7.69 -0.23 13.15
C SER A 47 -7.81 -1.75 13.33
N ARG A 48 -9.05 -2.27 13.28
CA ARG A 48 -9.26 -3.72 13.27
C ARG A 48 -8.92 -4.30 11.90
N ALA A 49 -9.20 -3.57 10.82
CA ALA A 49 -8.90 -3.98 9.46
C ALA A 49 -7.40 -4.21 9.23
N PHE A 50 -6.54 -3.31 9.73
CA PHE A 50 -5.08 -3.48 9.66
C PHE A 50 -4.62 -4.70 10.46
N ARG A 51 -5.13 -4.88 11.69
CA ARG A 51 -4.82 -6.08 12.50
C ARG A 51 -5.20 -7.39 11.82
N ARG A 52 -6.31 -7.41 11.06
CA ARG A 52 -6.74 -8.60 10.31
C ARG A 52 -5.79 -8.99 9.18
N LEU A 53 -4.88 -8.12 8.74
CA LEU A 53 -3.89 -8.45 7.72
C LEU A 53 -2.96 -9.59 8.19
N GLU A 54 -2.70 -9.71 9.49
CA GLU A 54 -1.89 -10.79 10.08
C GLU A 54 -2.43 -12.18 9.72
N ALA A 55 -3.77 -12.33 9.68
CA ALA A 55 -4.44 -13.59 9.40
C ALA A 55 -4.87 -13.74 7.93
N LYS A 56 -4.43 -12.84 7.04
CA LYS A 56 -4.69 -12.95 5.59
C LYS A 56 -3.41 -13.39 4.88
N THR A 57 -3.48 -14.53 4.20
CA THR A 57 -2.39 -15.01 3.36
C THR A 57 -2.09 -14.01 2.24
N GLN A 58 -0.82 -13.94 1.86
CA GLN A 58 -0.41 -13.38 0.58
C GLN A 58 -0.55 -14.47 -0.49
N VAL A 59 0.51 -14.78 -1.25
CA VAL A 59 0.50 -15.79 -2.31
C VAL A 59 0.54 -17.20 -1.77
N PHE A 60 1.39 -17.45 -0.77
CA PHE A 60 1.53 -18.77 -0.17
C PHE A 60 0.70 -18.92 1.10
N THR A 61 0.24 -20.14 1.34
CA THR A 61 -0.43 -20.50 2.60
C THR A 61 0.60 -20.99 3.61
N THR A 62 0.29 -20.89 4.91
CA THR A 62 1.11 -21.39 6.02
C THR A 62 1.36 -22.91 6.01
N ARG A 63 0.84 -23.65 5.01
CA ARG A 63 1.10 -25.08 4.83
C ARG A 63 2.55 -25.39 4.46
N TYR A 64 3.25 -24.44 3.84
CA TYR A 64 4.60 -24.66 3.33
C TYR A 64 5.67 -24.19 4.31
N SER A 65 5.48 -23.02 4.93
CA SER A 65 6.35 -22.44 5.96
C SER A 65 5.54 -21.45 6.80
N ASP A 66 5.86 -21.33 8.08
CA ASP A 66 5.34 -20.27 8.95
C ASP A 66 6.10 -18.95 8.79
N HIS A 67 7.20 -18.94 8.03
CA HIS A 67 7.97 -17.76 7.66
C HIS A 67 7.42 -17.03 6.43
N PHE A 68 6.52 -17.66 5.67
CA PHE A 68 5.94 -17.05 4.48
C PHE A 68 5.13 -15.80 4.82
N ARG A 69 5.25 -14.82 3.93
CA ARG A 69 4.68 -13.50 4.16
C ARG A 69 3.15 -13.58 4.17
N ASN A 70 2.58 -12.92 5.17
CA ASN A 70 1.16 -12.57 5.19
C ASN A 70 0.98 -11.14 4.69
N ARG A 71 -0.28 -10.68 4.56
CA ARG A 71 -0.54 -9.31 4.11
C ARG A 71 0.00 -8.24 5.05
N LEU A 72 0.13 -8.54 6.35
CA LEU A 72 0.69 -7.58 7.30
C LEU A 72 2.19 -7.40 7.05
N THR A 73 2.96 -8.49 6.93
CA THR A 73 4.40 -8.39 6.67
C THR A 73 4.69 -7.76 5.31
N HIS A 74 3.93 -8.13 4.27
CA HIS A 74 3.95 -7.46 2.96
C HIS A 74 3.71 -5.96 3.09
N THR A 75 2.63 -5.56 3.77
CA THR A 75 2.29 -4.15 3.98
C THR A 75 3.39 -3.36 4.72
N LEU A 76 4.10 -4.01 5.66
CA LEU A 76 5.24 -3.40 6.35
C LEU A 76 6.45 -3.21 5.43
N GLU A 77 6.72 -4.16 4.53
CA GLU A 77 7.78 -4.04 3.50
C GLU A 77 7.45 -2.92 2.51
N VAL A 78 6.21 -2.86 2.00
CA VAL A 78 5.72 -1.77 1.15
C VAL A 78 5.88 -0.42 1.85
N ALA A 79 5.49 -0.30 3.12
CA ALA A 79 5.65 0.94 3.89
C ALA A 79 7.12 1.36 4.05
N GLN A 80 8.02 0.40 4.28
CA GLN A 80 9.46 0.68 4.39
C GLN A 80 10.03 1.18 3.06
N ILE A 81 9.74 0.52 1.95
CA ILE A 81 10.22 0.91 0.63
C ILE A 81 9.62 2.26 0.22
N ALA A 82 8.32 2.48 0.48
CA ALA A 82 7.63 3.73 0.17
C ALA A 82 8.29 4.93 0.87
N ARG A 83 8.65 4.79 2.15
CA ARG A 83 9.38 5.83 2.88
C ARG A 83 10.76 6.12 2.31
N THR A 84 11.50 5.07 1.91
CA THR A 84 12.82 5.22 1.30
C THR A 84 12.74 5.95 -0.03
N VAL A 85 11.82 5.55 -0.90
CA VAL A 85 11.66 6.17 -2.22
C VAL A 85 11.10 7.59 -2.09
N ALA A 86 10.09 7.80 -1.25
CA ALA A 86 9.56 9.14 -0.97
C ALA A 86 10.65 10.09 -0.44
N GLY A 87 11.48 9.62 0.51
CA GLY A 87 12.60 10.41 1.03
C GLY A 87 13.64 10.76 -0.04
N ALA A 88 13.98 9.80 -0.92
CA ALA A 88 14.91 10.03 -2.02
C ALA A 88 14.37 11.01 -3.08
N LEU A 89 13.05 11.04 -3.29
CA LEU A 89 12.37 11.93 -4.23
C LEU A 89 11.94 13.28 -3.62
N GLY A 90 12.21 13.49 -2.32
CA GLY A 90 11.78 14.69 -1.59
C GLY A 90 10.25 14.79 -1.42
N LEU A 91 9.53 13.67 -1.48
CA LEU A 91 8.09 13.56 -1.26
C LEU A 91 7.73 13.52 0.23
N ASN A 92 6.45 13.65 0.56
CA ASN A 92 5.96 13.55 1.92
C ASN A 92 5.98 12.09 2.41
N THR A 93 6.98 11.77 3.25
CA THR A 93 7.18 10.41 3.77
C THR A 93 6.06 9.94 4.71
N GLU A 94 5.39 10.83 5.43
CA GLU A 94 4.29 10.47 6.33
C GLU A 94 3.02 10.13 5.54
N LEU A 95 2.73 10.87 4.46
CA LEU A 95 1.63 10.55 3.55
C LEU A 95 1.89 9.23 2.81
N ALA A 96 3.09 9.04 2.26
CA ALA A 96 3.48 7.81 1.59
C ALA A 96 3.38 6.59 2.54
N GLU A 97 3.84 6.72 3.78
CA GLU A 97 3.71 5.66 4.80
C GLU A 97 2.24 5.36 5.12
N ALA A 98 1.40 6.38 5.35
CA ALA A 98 -0.01 6.19 5.62
C ALA A 98 -0.73 5.48 4.47
N LEU A 99 -0.44 5.87 3.22
CA LEU A 99 -0.99 5.27 2.01
C LEU A 99 -0.55 3.81 1.84
N ALA A 100 0.74 3.53 2.04
CA ALA A 100 1.27 2.17 2.03
C ALA A 100 0.62 1.29 3.09
N LEU A 101 0.41 1.78 4.31
CA LEU A 101 -0.21 0.97 5.37
C LEU A 101 -1.69 0.66 5.14
N VAL A 102 -2.38 1.47 4.34
CA VAL A 102 -3.83 1.34 4.11
C VAL A 102 -4.18 0.65 2.79
N HIS A 103 -3.23 0.50 1.85
CA HIS A 103 -3.53 0.01 0.49
C HIS A 103 -4.26 -1.35 0.51
N ASP A 104 -3.85 -2.23 1.44
CA ASP A 104 -4.24 -3.63 1.41
C ASP A 104 -5.36 -4.03 2.38
N ILE A 105 -5.86 -3.11 3.21
CA ILE A 105 -6.84 -3.43 4.26
C ILE A 105 -8.17 -3.93 3.69
N GLY A 106 -8.48 -3.55 2.45
CA GLY A 106 -9.70 -3.89 1.74
C GLY A 106 -9.72 -5.27 1.10
N HIS A 107 -8.59 -6.00 1.08
CA HIS A 107 -8.55 -7.31 0.45
C HIS A 107 -9.44 -8.33 1.20
N PRO A 108 -10.23 -9.14 0.48
CA PRO A 108 -10.97 -10.24 1.09
C PRO A 108 -10.04 -11.41 1.44
N PRO A 109 -10.54 -12.44 2.15
CA PRO A 109 -9.84 -13.71 2.26
C PRO A 109 -9.46 -14.27 0.87
N PHE A 110 -8.34 -14.98 0.77
CA PHE A 110 -7.83 -15.59 -0.48
C PHE A 110 -7.43 -14.60 -1.58
N GLY A 111 -7.10 -13.35 -1.22
CA GLY A 111 -6.54 -12.35 -2.12
C GLY A 111 -7.37 -12.14 -3.40
N HIS A 112 -6.70 -12.09 -4.55
CA HIS A 112 -7.36 -11.84 -5.84
C HIS A 112 -8.38 -12.93 -6.23
N ALA A 113 -8.20 -14.18 -5.78
CA ALA A 113 -9.19 -15.23 -6.02
C ALA A 113 -10.50 -14.92 -5.26
N GLY A 114 -10.38 -14.49 -4.01
CA GLY A 114 -11.52 -14.03 -3.21
C GLY A 114 -12.17 -12.78 -3.80
N GLU A 115 -11.37 -11.82 -4.26
CA GLU A 115 -11.87 -10.60 -4.92
C GLU A 115 -12.69 -10.92 -6.17
N ARG A 116 -12.15 -11.74 -7.08
CA ARG A 116 -12.87 -12.15 -8.30
C ARG A 116 -14.18 -12.85 -7.97
N LYS A 117 -14.18 -13.76 -6.99
CA LYS A 117 -15.39 -14.49 -6.62
C LYS A 117 -16.43 -13.59 -5.97
N LEU A 118 -16.01 -12.68 -5.09
CA LEU A 118 -16.94 -11.71 -4.50
C LEU A 118 -17.51 -10.76 -5.55
N ASP A 119 -16.70 -10.31 -6.51
CA ASP A 119 -17.18 -9.44 -7.59
C ASP A 119 -18.21 -10.15 -8.47
N GLU A 120 -17.94 -11.40 -8.86
CA GLU A 120 -18.89 -12.26 -9.59
C GLU A 120 -20.24 -12.36 -8.86
N LEU A 121 -20.22 -12.68 -7.56
CA LEU A 121 -21.42 -12.80 -6.75
C LEU A 121 -22.15 -11.45 -6.58
N MET A 122 -21.41 -10.35 -6.43
CA MET A 122 -22.01 -9.02 -6.29
C MET A 122 -22.70 -8.56 -7.59
N ARG A 123 -22.19 -8.96 -8.76
CA ARG A 123 -22.81 -8.63 -10.06
C ARG A 123 -24.20 -9.23 -10.22
N GLU A 124 -24.45 -10.41 -9.65
CA GLU A 124 -25.80 -11.02 -9.61
C GLU A 124 -26.81 -10.16 -8.86
N HIS A 125 -26.34 -9.29 -7.97
CA HIS A 125 -27.13 -8.34 -7.18
C HIS A 125 -27.05 -6.89 -7.70
N GLY A 126 -26.53 -6.67 -8.91
CA GLY A 126 -26.36 -5.33 -9.50
C GLY A 126 -25.28 -4.49 -8.82
N GLY A 127 -24.40 -5.13 -8.04
CA GLY A 127 -23.24 -4.51 -7.42
C GLY A 127 -21.92 -4.98 -8.03
N GLN A 128 -20.83 -4.62 -7.37
CA GLN A 128 -19.49 -5.04 -7.71
C GLN A 128 -18.61 -5.02 -6.46
N PHE A 129 -17.51 -5.76 -6.50
CA PHE A 129 -16.52 -5.79 -5.44
C PHE A 129 -15.14 -5.41 -5.99
N ASN A 130 -14.47 -4.50 -5.29
CA ASN A 130 -13.08 -4.13 -5.54
C ASN A 130 -12.44 -3.81 -4.19
N HIS A 131 -11.22 -4.31 -3.96
CA HIS A 131 -10.56 -4.17 -2.67
C HIS A 131 -10.28 -2.71 -2.30
N ASN A 132 -9.91 -1.83 -3.25
CA ASN A 132 -9.70 -0.39 -2.97
C ASN A 132 -10.98 0.32 -2.55
N LEU A 133 -12.09 0.04 -3.24
CA LEU A 133 -13.40 0.57 -2.84
C LEU A 133 -13.86 0.01 -1.49
N HIS A 134 -13.51 -1.24 -1.20
CA HIS A 134 -13.76 -1.83 0.10
C HIS A 134 -12.90 -1.20 1.20
N ALA A 135 -11.63 -0.92 0.95
CA ALA A 135 -10.75 -0.18 1.85
C ALA A 135 -11.32 1.20 2.17
N LEU A 136 -11.81 1.92 1.16
CA LEU A 136 -12.49 3.20 1.37
C LEU A 136 -13.71 3.06 2.27
N ARG A 137 -14.58 2.07 2.03
CA ARG A 137 -15.74 1.78 2.90
C ARG A 137 -15.32 1.44 4.34
N ILE A 138 -14.20 0.74 4.52
CA ILE A 138 -13.67 0.44 5.85
C ILE A 138 -13.31 1.72 6.59
N VAL A 139 -12.54 2.61 5.97
CA VAL A 139 -12.04 3.83 6.62
C VAL A 139 -13.09 4.93 6.74
N GLU A 140 -14.16 4.90 5.95
CA GLU A 140 -15.25 5.90 6.04
C GLU A 140 -16.45 5.41 6.85
N HIS A 141 -16.69 4.08 6.93
CA HIS A 141 -17.95 3.56 7.48
C HIS A 141 -17.80 2.38 8.45
N PHE A 142 -16.97 1.38 8.16
CA PHE A 142 -17.01 0.12 8.91
C PHE A 142 -16.18 0.12 10.19
N GLU A 143 -15.09 0.87 10.26
CA GLU A 143 -14.39 1.04 11.53
C GLU A 143 -15.26 1.85 12.50
N GLN A 144 -15.34 1.40 13.75
CA GLN A 144 -16.14 2.03 14.80
C GLN A 144 -15.23 2.24 16.00
N ARG A 145 -14.36 3.23 15.87
CA ARG A 145 -13.28 3.55 16.81
C ARG A 145 -13.49 4.86 17.56
N TYR A 146 -14.38 5.71 17.05
CA TYR A 146 -14.67 7.06 17.54
C TYR A 146 -16.17 7.16 17.82
N LEU A 147 -16.54 7.96 18.82
CA LEU A 147 -17.94 8.12 19.23
C LEU A 147 -18.70 9.09 18.31
N ASP A 148 -18.01 10.11 17.80
CA ASP A 148 -18.64 11.24 17.11
C ASP A 148 -18.86 10.99 15.60
N PHE A 149 -18.19 9.98 15.03
CA PHE A 149 -18.26 9.68 13.60
C PHE A 149 -17.91 8.23 13.27
N PRO A 150 -18.44 7.69 12.15
CA PRO A 150 -18.04 6.39 11.63
C PRO A 150 -16.67 6.44 10.94
N GLY A 151 -16.05 5.27 10.81
CA GLY A 151 -14.76 5.12 10.17
C GLY A 151 -13.59 5.62 11.01
N LEU A 152 -12.51 5.98 10.31
CA LEU A 152 -11.29 6.54 10.86
C LEU A 152 -11.16 8.05 10.60
N ASN A 153 -12.10 8.65 9.85
CA ASN A 153 -12.10 10.06 9.46
C ASN A 153 -10.72 10.54 8.94
N LEU A 154 -10.12 9.77 8.03
CA LEU A 154 -8.81 10.07 7.46
C LEU A 154 -8.85 11.35 6.61
N THR A 155 -7.69 11.96 6.39
CA THR A 155 -7.52 13.11 5.49
C THR A 155 -8.01 12.79 4.08
N PHE A 156 -8.37 13.82 3.33
CA PHE A 156 -8.78 13.69 1.95
C PHE A 156 -7.74 12.98 1.09
N GLU A 157 -6.47 13.33 1.25
CA GLU A 157 -5.37 12.83 0.42
C GLU A 157 -5.15 11.33 0.61
N VAL A 158 -5.29 10.83 1.85
CA VAL A 158 -5.23 9.38 2.11
C VAL A 158 -6.42 8.67 1.48
N ARG A 159 -7.64 9.23 1.61
CA ARG A 159 -8.86 8.63 1.03
C ARG A 159 -8.87 8.66 -0.49
N GLU A 160 -8.36 9.73 -1.09
CA GLU A 160 -8.14 9.86 -2.52
C GLU A 160 -7.10 8.86 -3.01
N GLY A 161 -5.96 8.73 -2.32
CA GLY A 161 -4.91 7.79 -2.69
C GLY A 161 -5.33 6.33 -2.58
N ILE A 162 -6.16 5.96 -1.58
CA ILE A 162 -6.73 4.60 -1.47
C ILE A 162 -7.39 4.18 -2.78
N ILE A 163 -8.18 5.07 -3.39
CA ILE A 163 -8.87 4.71 -4.63
C ILE A 163 -8.00 4.90 -5.87
N LYS A 164 -7.16 5.95 -5.94
CA LYS A 164 -6.51 6.36 -7.19
C LYS A 164 -5.07 5.87 -7.38
N HIS A 165 -4.47 5.15 -6.43
CA HIS A 165 -3.06 4.71 -6.57
C HIS A 165 -2.83 3.71 -7.70
N SER A 166 -3.75 2.75 -7.92
CA SER A 166 -3.59 1.64 -8.86
C SER A 166 -4.64 1.59 -9.98
N ARG A 167 -5.65 2.48 -9.95
CA ARG A 167 -6.71 2.51 -10.98
C ARG A 167 -7.32 3.89 -11.16
N ASP A 168 -7.61 4.23 -12.42
CA ASP A 168 -8.42 5.38 -12.77
C ASP A 168 -9.92 5.03 -12.77
N TYR A 169 -10.72 5.92 -12.18
CA TYR A 169 -12.18 5.81 -12.10
C TYR A 169 -12.82 6.94 -12.90
N SER A 170 -14.01 6.70 -13.45
CA SER A 170 -14.80 7.75 -14.14
C SER A 170 -16.06 8.09 -13.35
N GLU A 171 -16.46 9.36 -13.32
CA GLU A 171 -17.69 9.78 -12.62
C GLU A 171 -18.94 9.12 -13.23
N ARG A 172 -18.93 8.84 -14.53
CA ARG A 172 -20.02 8.14 -15.22
C ARG A 172 -20.28 6.75 -14.64
N GLU A 173 -19.23 6.00 -14.35
CA GLU A 173 -19.32 4.64 -13.79
C GLU A 173 -19.41 4.67 -12.25
N PHE A 174 -18.80 5.68 -11.62
CA PHE A 174 -18.67 5.81 -10.16
C PHE A 174 -19.11 7.20 -9.64
N PRO A 175 -20.40 7.56 -9.75
CA PRO A 175 -20.87 8.89 -9.34
C PRO A 175 -20.70 9.17 -7.84
N HIS A 176 -20.63 8.12 -7.01
CA HIS A 176 -20.39 8.23 -5.57
C HIS A 176 -18.94 8.61 -5.22
N LEU A 177 -18.01 8.54 -6.18
CA LEU A 177 -16.60 8.91 -6.01
C LEU A 177 -16.29 10.31 -6.54
N ARG A 178 -17.29 11.07 -6.99
CA ARG A 178 -17.11 12.41 -7.59
C ARG A 178 -16.32 13.39 -6.71
N ASP A 179 -16.38 13.22 -5.39
CA ASP A 179 -15.66 14.08 -4.44
C ASP A 179 -14.13 13.91 -4.52
N TYR A 180 -13.62 12.83 -5.14
CA TYR A 180 -12.19 12.48 -5.19
C TYR A 180 -11.47 12.89 -6.48
N LEU A 181 -11.94 13.95 -7.14
CA LEU A 181 -11.23 14.60 -8.25
C LEU A 181 -10.82 13.59 -9.34
N LEU A 182 -11.78 12.80 -9.82
CA LEU A 182 -11.50 11.66 -10.70
C LEU A 182 -10.81 12.05 -12.02
N ASP A 183 -10.96 13.31 -12.45
CA ASP A 183 -10.33 13.86 -13.65
C ASP A 183 -8.85 14.28 -13.45
N LEU A 184 -8.34 14.21 -12.22
CA LEU A 184 -6.97 14.59 -11.87
C LEU A 184 -6.18 13.37 -11.36
N ARG A 185 -4.86 13.38 -11.59
CA ARG A 185 -3.97 12.42 -10.91
C ARG A 185 -3.90 12.73 -9.40
N PRO A 186 -3.80 11.71 -8.53
CA PRO A 186 -3.61 11.94 -7.10
C PRO A 186 -2.19 12.48 -6.83
N PRO A 187 -1.85 12.89 -5.60
CA PRO A 187 -0.49 13.26 -5.23
C PRO A 187 0.55 12.20 -5.62
N LEU A 188 1.80 12.62 -5.83
CA LEU A 188 2.88 11.70 -6.22
C LEU A 188 3.12 10.61 -5.18
N GLU A 189 2.88 10.91 -3.90
CA GLU A 189 2.93 9.95 -2.80
C GLU A 189 1.94 8.78 -2.98
N ALA A 190 0.78 9.02 -3.60
CA ALA A 190 -0.18 7.97 -3.92
C ALA A 190 0.20 7.21 -5.19
N GLN A 191 0.67 7.89 -6.22
CA GLN A 191 1.14 7.24 -7.45
C GLN A 191 2.34 6.33 -7.19
N LEU A 192 3.18 6.68 -6.20
CA LEU A 192 4.32 5.88 -5.79
C LEU A 192 3.94 4.49 -5.28
N ILE A 193 2.76 4.35 -4.66
CA ILE A 193 2.39 3.12 -3.93
C ILE A 193 2.32 1.92 -4.86
N ASP A 194 1.74 2.06 -6.05
CA ASP A 194 1.59 0.98 -7.02
C ASP A 194 2.95 0.39 -7.42
N GLY A 195 3.90 1.26 -7.80
CA GLY A 195 5.26 0.82 -8.16
C GLY A 195 6.05 0.23 -6.98
N VAL A 196 5.81 0.72 -5.76
CA VAL A 196 6.45 0.16 -4.57
C VAL A 196 5.85 -1.18 -4.17
N ASP A 197 4.54 -1.33 -4.30
CA ASP A 197 3.83 -2.58 -4.07
C ASP A 197 4.33 -3.67 -5.02
N GLU A 198 4.48 -3.36 -6.31
CA GLU A 198 5.07 -4.28 -7.29
C GLU A 198 6.51 -4.69 -6.94
N ILE A 199 7.34 -3.76 -6.45
CA ILE A 199 8.71 -4.10 -6.02
C ILE A 199 8.68 -5.07 -4.82
N ALA A 200 7.89 -4.75 -3.80
CA ALA A 200 7.76 -5.60 -2.61
C ALA A 200 7.24 -6.98 -3.00
N TYR A 201 6.12 -7.02 -3.73
CA TYR A 201 5.46 -8.22 -4.20
C TYR A 201 6.42 -9.13 -5.00
N ASN A 202 7.09 -8.61 -6.02
CA ASN A 202 7.98 -9.42 -6.86
C ASN A 202 9.16 -9.99 -6.08
N THR A 203 9.78 -9.19 -5.22
CA THR A 203 10.95 -9.66 -4.44
C THR A 203 10.57 -10.70 -3.38
N ALA A 204 9.48 -10.44 -2.65
CA ALA A 204 8.95 -11.33 -1.63
C ALA A 204 8.48 -12.67 -2.21
N ASP A 205 7.70 -12.64 -3.29
CA ASP A 205 7.16 -13.85 -3.89
C ASP A 205 8.26 -14.73 -4.50
N MET A 206 9.30 -14.13 -5.09
CA MET A 206 10.45 -14.86 -5.60
C MET A 206 11.24 -15.55 -4.49
N ASP A 207 11.40 -14.88 -3.35
CA ASP A 207 12.06 -15.40 -2.14
C ASP A 207 11.26 -16.58 -1.55
N ASP A 208 9.97 -16.36 -1.28
CA ASP A 208 9.07 -17.39 -0.72
C ASP A 208 8.92 -18.59 -1.71
N ALA A 209 8.88 -18.34 -3.03
CA ALA A 209 8.80 -19.41 -4.04
C ALA A 209 10.10 -20.24 -4.14
N HIS A 210 11.25 -19.60 -3.94
CA HIS A 210 12.54 -20.30 -3.90
C HIS A 210 12.65 -21.14 -2.63
N GLU A 211 12.28 -20.61 -1.46
CA GLU A 211 12.21 -21.36 -0.20
C GLU A 211 11.24 -22.55 -0.30
N ALA A 212 10.13 -22.39 -1.03
CA ALA A 212 9.16 -23.46 -1.29
C ALA A 212 9.64 -24.55 -2.28
N GLU A 213 10.85 -24.43 -2.84
CA GLU A 213 11.38 -25.27 -3.94
C GLU A 213 10.47 -25.26 -5.19
N LEU A 214 9.65 -24.21 -5.37
CA LEU A 214 8.79 -24.02 -6.53
C LEU A 214 9.49 -23.27 -7.66
N LEU A 215 10.53 -22.51 -7.32
CA LEU A 215 11.32 -21.70 -8.24
C LEU A 215 12.81 -22.05 -8.15
N ASP A 216 13.38 -22.40 -9.29
CA ASP A 216 14.80 -22.68 -9.45
C ASP A 216 15.54 -21.42 -9.94
N LEU A 217 16.69 -21.12 -9.34
CA LEU A 217 17.49 -19.95 -9.65
C LEU A 217 18.08 -20.01 -11.06
N ASP A 218 18.46 -21.19 -11.55
CA ASP A 218 18.99 -21.36 -12.90
C ASP A 218 17.91 -21.00 -13.93
N ARG A 219 16.69 -21.48 -13.70
CA ARG A 219 15.53 -21.14 -14.51
C ARG A 219 15.22 -19.64 -14.47
N LEU A 220 15.26 -19.03 -13.29
CA LEU A 220 15.02 -17.60 -13.12
C LEU A 220 16.07 -16.74 -13.86
N CYS A 221 17.35 -17.13 -13.79
CA CYS A 221 18.42 -16.49 -14.55
C CYS A 221 18.25 -16.63 -16.07
N GLY A 222 17.63 -17.73 -16.53
CA GLY A 222 17.33 -17.97 -17.94
C GLY A 222 16.12 -17.18 -18.46
N GLU A 223 15.10 -16.95 -17.61
CA GLU A 223 13.83 -16.34 -18.02
C GLU A 223 13.73 -14.83 -17.71
N VAL A 224 14.48 -14.33 -16.71
CA VAL A 224 14.39 -12.92 -16.26
C VAL A 224 15.75 -12.23 -16.43
N PRO A 225 15.98 -11.48 -17.53
CA PRO A 225 17.28 -10.86 -17.83
C PRO A 225 17.79 -9.93 -16.73
N LEU A 226 16.90 -9.14 -16.13
CA LEU A 226 17.26 -8.23 -15.03
C LEU A 226 17.80 -8.99 -13.81
N PHE A 227 17.19 -10.12 -13.47
CA PHE A 227 17.66 -10.96 -12.37
C PHE A 227 19.01 -11.57 -12.70
N SER A 228 19.18 -12.09 -13.92
CA SER A 228 20.44 -12.66 -14.41
C SER A 228 21.62 -11.68 -14.29
N ASP A 229 21.41 -10.42 -14.68
CA ASP A 229 22.42 -9.36 -14.60
C ASP A 229 22.83 -9.03 -13.16
N ILE A 230 21.87 -9.08 -12.22
CA ILE A 230 22.13 -8.83 -10.79
C ILE A 230 22.81 -10.05 -10.17
N PHE A 231 22.28 -11.24 -10.43
CA PHE A 231 22.80 -12.51 -9.92
C PHE A 231 24.26 -12.68 -10.31
N LYS A 232 24.61 -12.45 -11.58
CA LYS A 232 25.99 -12.51 -12.06
C LYS A 232 26.92 -11.57 -11.30
N LYS A 233 26.51 -10.33 -11.04
CA LYS A 233 27.34 -9.37 -10.27
C LYS A 233 27.59 -9.86 -8.85
N VAL A 234 26.59 -10.49 -8.23
CA VAL A 234 26.71 -11.06 -6.88
C VAL A 234 27.63 -12.28 -6.91
N SER A 235 27.45 -13.21 -7.85
CA SER A 235 28.31 -14.40 -8.00
C SER A 235 29.77 -14.02 -8.30
N ASP A 236 30.01 -13.03 -9.16
CA ASP A 236 31.34 -12.53 -9.48
C ASP A 236 32.02 -11.89 -8.24
N ALA A 237 31.24 -11.23 -7.38
CA ALA A 237 31.72 -10.65 -6.13
C ALA A 237 31.91 -11.67 -5.00
N HIS A 238 31.18 -12.79 -5.05
CA HIS A 238 31.15 -13.83 -4.02
C HIS A 238 31.28 -15.24 -4.61
N PRO A 239 32.44 -15.60 -5.22
CA PRO A 239 32.62 -16.84 -5.97
C PRO A 239 32.62 -18.13 -5.11
N SER A 240 32.56 -18.01 -3.79
CA SER A 240 32.54 -19.12 -2.84
C SER A 240 31.17 -19.36 -2.20
N GLY A 241 30.16 -18.55 -2.56
CA GLY A 241 28.81 -18.58 -2.00
C GLY A 241 27.81 -19.32 -2.87
#